data_AF-Q9V1U4-F1
#
_entry.id   AF-Q9V1U4-F1
#
_cell.length_a   1.000
_cell.length_b   1.000
_cell.length_c   1.000
_cell.angle_alpha   90.00
_cell.angle_beta   90.00
_cell.angle_gamma   90.00
#
_symmetry.space_group_name_H-M   'P 1'
#
loop_
_entity.id
_entity.type
_entity.pdbx_description
1 polymer ?
#
loop_
_entity_poly.entity_id
_entity_poly.type
_entity_poly.pdbx_seq_one_letter_code
_entity_poly.pdbx_strand_id
1 'polypeptide(L)'
;MRRNGKERKDRTSGGSQRPYQEIVGRTWIFRGSHRGRVTKRNIIWHELIGLKVRVVNSMHPGFVGIEGYVVDETRNMLVIVGDKVWKVPKDVCIFEFETEDGAKIKIPGERLVGRPEMRLKKRWRKW
;
A
#
# COMPACT_ATOMS: atom_id res chain seq x y z
N MET A 1 -6.15 -16.10 32.13
CA MET A 1 -6.37 -16.34 30.68
C MET A 1 -5.03 -16.55 29.98
N ARG A 2 -4.77 -17.78 29.49
CA ARG A 2 -3.51 -18.17 28.82
C ARG A 2 -3.50 -17.58 27.40
N ARG A 3 -2.67 -16.56 27.16
CA ARG A 3 -2.46 -16.00 25.81
C ARG A 3 -1.83 -17.06 24.91
N ASN A 4 -2.50 -17.33 23.80
CA ASN A 4 -2.19 -18.40 22.86
C ASN A 4 -0.87 -18.11 22.13
N GLY A 5 0.19 -18.86 22.44
CA GLY A 5 1.56 -18.63 21.94
C GLY A 5 1.81 -18.94 20.47
N LYS A 6 0.78 -19.34 19.71
CA LYS A 6 0.90 -19.82 18.33
C LYS A 6 1.05 -18.69 17.29
N GLU A 7 0.70 -17.45 17.63
CA GLU A 7 0.69 -16.31 16.70
C GLU A 7 2.04 -15.56 16.59
N ARG A 8 3.06 -15.97 17.37
CA ARG A 8 4.39 -15.34 17.33
C ARG A 8 5.29 -15.84 16.19
N LYS A 9 4.97 -16.98 15.57
CA LYS A 9 5.84 -17.63 14.57
C LYS A 9 5.84 -16.97 13.19
N ASP A 10 4.87 -16.10 12.89
CA ASP A 10 4.75 -15.44 11.57
C ASP A 10 5.32 -14.01 11.53
N ARG A 11 5.99 -13.57 12.60
CA ARG A 11 6.61 -12.24 12.65
C ARG A 11 7.99 -12.30 12.01
N THR A 12 8.08 -11.97 10.72
CA THR A 12 9.37 -11.59 10.12
C THR A 12 9.97 -10.47 10.96
N SER A 13 11.22 -10.64 11.40
CA SER A 13 11.99 -9.61 12.10
C SER A 13 11.81 -8.27 11.39
N GLY A 14 11.30 -7.27 12.10
CA GLY A 14 10.91 -5.98 11.53
C GLY A 14 12.06 -5.41 10.70
N GLY A 15 11.93 -5.50 9.38
CA GLY A 15 12.96 -5.03 8.46
C GLY A 15 13.31 -3.58 8.78
N SER A 16 14.61 -3.32 8.87
CA SER A 16 15.16 -1.99 9.16
C SER A 16 14.47 -0.96 8.25
N GLN A 17 14.09 0.18 8.81
CA GLN A 17 13.52 1.27 8.01
C GLN A 17 14.59 2.01 7.18
N ARG A 18 15.89 1.78 7.46
CA ARG A 18 17.00 2.49 6.81
C ARG A 18 16.92 2.57 5.28
N PRO A 19 16.65 1.50 4.51
CA PRO A 19 16.60 1.59 3.05
C PRO A 19 15.52 2.55 2.56
N TYR A 20 14.37 2.65 3.24
CA TYR A 20 13.31 3.57 2.82
C TYR A 20 13.62 5.03 3.17
N GLN A 21 14.46 5.27 4.19
CA GLN A 21 14.84 6.63 4.58
C GLN A 21 15.67 7.33 3.48
N GLU A 22 16.44 6.57 2.70
CA GLU A 22 17.21 7.11 1.57
C GLU A 22 16.32 7.61 0.41
N ILE A 23 15.05 7.20 0.40
CA ILE A 23 14.05 7.62 -0.59
C ILE A 23 13.38 8.93 -0.18
N VAL A 24 13.39 9.28 1.11
CA VAL A 24 12.84 10.55 1.60
C VAL A 24 13.58 11.72 0.93
N GLY A 25 12.82 12.67 0.37
CA GLY A 25 13.37 13.77 -0.45
C GLY A 25 13.74 13.40 -1.89
N ARG A 26 13.70 12.12 -2.26
CA ARG A 26 13.94 11.62 -3.63
C ARG A 26 12.70 11.01 -4.28
N THR A 27 11.51 11.28 -3.74
CA THR A 27 10.24 10.72 -4.25
C THR A 27 9.94 11.10 -5.71
N TRP A 28 10.61 12.12 -6.25
CA TRP A 28 10.51 12.51 -7.66
C TRP A 28 10.88 11.37 -8.63
N ILE A 29 11.68 10.38 -8.21
CA ILE A 29 12.03 9.22 -9.05
C ILE A 29 10.81 8.39 -9.45
N PHE A 30 9.72 8.45 -8.68
CA PHE A 30 8.49 7.73 -9.00
C PHE A 30 7.58 8.50 -9.97
N ARG A 31 7.82 9.80 -10.20
CA ARG A 31 7.00 10.59 -11.13
C ARG A 31 7.14 10.06 -12.55
N GLY A 32 6.02 9.62 -13.13
CA GLY A 32 5.99 9.06 -14.49
C GLY A 32 6.69 7.70 -14.63
N SER A 33 7.10 7.07 -13.53
CA SER A 33 7.75 5.76 -13.57
C SER A 33 6.77 4.59 -13.61
N HIS A 34 5.47 4.82 -13.36
CA HIS A 34 4.57 3.74 -12.95
C HIS A 34 4.29 2.70 -14.03
N ARG A 35 4.06 2.98 -15.31
CA ARG A 35 3.76 1.96 -16.34
C ARG A 35 2.56 1.05 -16.03
N GLY A 36 1.52 1.25 -16.84
CA GLY A 36 0.37 0.37 -16.91
C GLY A 36 -0.88 1.11 -16.52
N ARG A 37 -1.94 0.88 -17.29
CA ARG A 37 -3.18 1.61 -17.10
C ARG A 37 -3.91 1.10 -15.86
N VAL A 38 -3.81 1.84 -14.76
CA VAL A 38 -4.58 1.58 -13.54
C VAL A 38 -6.01 2.11 -13.70
N THR A 39 -6.98 1.34 -13.23
CA THR A 39 -8.41 1.69 -13.23
C THR A 39 -9.04 1.25 -11.93
N LYS A 40 -10.20 1.81 -11.58
CA LYS A 40 -10.95 1.41 -10.38
C LYS A 40 -11.25 -0.09 -10.33
N ARG A 41 -11.42 -0.73 -11.49
CA ARG A 41 -11.69 -2.17 -11.61
C ARG A 41 -10.42 -3.01 -11.40
N ASN A 42 -9.30 -2.61 -11.98
CA ASN A 42 -8.10 -3.45 -12.01
C ASN A 42 -7.14 -3.20 -10.83
N ILE A 43 -7.27 -2.10 -10.09
CA ILE A 43 -6.34 -1.75 -9.00
C ILE A 43 -6.21 -2.84 -7.94
N ILE A 44 -7.25 -3.65 -7.76
CA ILE A 44 -7.27 -4.80 -6.83
C ILE A 44 -6.14 -5.79 -7.14
N TRP A 45 -5.80 -5.97 -8.42
CA TRP A 45 -4.76 -6.88 -8.90
C TRP A 45 -3.64 -6.17 -9.67
N HIS A 46 -3.59 -4.84 -9.68
CA HIS A 46 -2.50 -4.08 -10.31
C HIS A 46 -1.32 -3.95 -9.33
N GLU A 47 -0.11 -3.77 -9.86
CA GLU A 47 1.03 -3.25 -9.11
C GLU A 47 0.67 -1.90 -8.46
N LEU A 48 0.92 -1.78 -7.16
CA LEU A 48 0.67 -0.58 -6.37
C LEU A 48 1.94 0.23 -6.14
N ILE A 49 3.12 -0.41 -6.15
CA ILE A 49 4.41 0.25 -6.00
C ILE A 49 4.59 1.28 -7.12
N GLY A 50 5.06 2.47 -6.76
CA GLY A 50 5.22 3.61 -7.64
C GLY A 50 3.96 4.47 -7.80
N LEU A 51 2.78 4.02 -7.36
CA LEU A 51 1.60 4.86 -7.36
C LEU A 51 1.66 5.90 -6.25
N LYS A 52 1.25 7.13 -6.59
CA LYS A 52 0.98 8.15 -5.59
C LYS A 52 -0.33 7.82 -4.89
N VAL A 53 -0.34 7.94 -3.57
CA VAL A 53 -1.46 7.53 -2.72
C VAL A 53 -1.65 8.50 -1.56
N ARG A 54 -2.91 8.67 -1.14
CA ARG A 54 -3.30 9.38 0.08
C ARG A 54 -4.25 8.53 0.92
N VAL A 55 -4.11 8.57 2.23
CA VAL A 55 -5.08 8.00 3.17
C VAL A 55 -6.18 9.03 3.42
N VAL A 56 -7.38 8.75 2.91
CA VAL A 56 -8.50 9.70 2.97
C VAL A 56 -9.43 9.46 4.15
N ASN A 57 -9.37 8.27 4.74
CA ASN A 57 -10.07 7.91 5.97
C ASN A 57 -9.37 6.71 6.62
N SER A 58 -9.47 6.58 7.94
CA SER A 58 -8.97 5.42 8.69
C SER A 58 -9.72 5.25 10.00
N MET A 59 -9.77 4.02 10.53
CA MET A 59 -10.21 3.77 11.91
C MET A 59 -9.27 4.42 12.95
N HIS A 60 -8.01 4.70 12.58
CA HIS A 60 -7.08 5.42 13.43
C HIS A 60 -6.80 6.81 12.83
N PRO A 61 -7.23 7.90 13.49
CA PRO A 61 -7.09 9.27 12.96
C PRO A 61 -5.65 9.65 12.58
N GLY A 62 -4.64 9.09 13.24
CA GLY A 62 -3.23 9.36 12.96
C GLY A 62 -2.73 8.90 11.58
N PHE A 63 -3.49 8.08 10.86
CA PHE A 63 -3.17 7.74 9.47
C PHE A 63 -3.80 8.69 8.45
N VAL A 64 -4.84 9.43 8.82
CA VAL A 64 -5.57 10.30 7.88
C VAL A 64 -4.67 11.43 7.41
N GLY A 65 -4.66 11.68 6.10
CA GLY A 65 -3.84 12.73 5.49
C GLY A 65 -2.41 12.29 5.15
N ILE A 66 -1.98 11.07 5.51
CA ILE A 66 -0.72 10.52 5.00
C ILE A 66 -0.78 10.50 3.46
N GLU A 67 0.19 11.11 2.82
CA GLU A 67 0.33 11.19 1.36
C GLU A 67 1.77 10.91 0.95
N GLY A 68 1.94 10.23 -0.18
CA GLY A 68 3.26 9.95 -0.74
C GLY A 68 3.19 8.92 -1.87
N TYR A 69 4.31 8.25 -2.12
CA TYR A 69 4.40 7.15 -3.08
C TYR A 69 4.48 5.81 -2.36
N VAL A 70 3.80 4.80 -2.87
CA VAL A 70 3.98 3.42 -2.40
C VAL A 70 5.35 2.94 -2.86
N VAL A 71 6.21 2.55 -1.92
CA VAL A 71 7.56 2.03 -2.22
C VAL A 71 7.69 0.54 -1.96
N ASP A 72 6.78 -0.02 -1.15
CA ASP A 72 6.77 -1.42 -0.82
C ASP A 72 5.36 -1.84 -0.36
N GLU A 73 5.08 -3.13 -0.51
CA GLU A 73 3.81 -3.74 -0.18
C GLU A 73 4.03 -5.12 0.45
N THR A 74 3.45 -5.33 1.63
CA THR A 74 3.33 -6.67 2.22
C THR A 74 1.87 -7.12 2.18
N ARG A 75 1.59 -8.32 2.73
CA ARG A 75 0.22 -8.85 2.79
C ARG A 75 -0.78 -7.84 3.33
N ASN A 76 -0.43 -7.17 4.43
CA ASN A 76 -1.35 -6.31 5.19
C ASN A 76 -0.93 -4.84 5.23
N MET A 77 0.28 -4.48 4.78
CA MET A 77 0.81 -3.12 4.88
C MET A 77 1.15 -2.55 3.52
N LEU A 78 1.01 -1.23 3.39
CA LEU A 78 1.72 -0.41 2.40
C LEU A 78 2.81 0.38 3.10
N VAL A 79 3.98 0.48 2.47
CA VAL A 79 5.01 1.44 2.86
C VAL A 79 4.89 2.65 1.95
N ILE A 80 4.61 3.81 2.53
CA ILE A 80 4.39 5.07 1.82
C ILE A 80 5.52 6.02 2.19
N VAL A 81 6.17 6.61 1.20
CA VAL A 81 7.20 7.63 1.41
C VAL A 81 6.69 8.97 0.92
N GLY A 82 6.55 9.90 1.87
CA GLY A 82 6.19 11.30 1.64
C GLY A 82 7.23 12.20 2.28
N ASP A 83 6.80 13.02 3.25
CA ASP A 83 7.66 13.78 4.16
C ASP A 83 8.57 12.88 5.00
N LYS A 84 8.07 11.70 5.34
CA LYS A 84 8.80 10.61 6.00
C LYS A 84 8.26 9.26 5.52
N VAL A 85 8.84 8.19 6.07
CA VAL A 85 8.41 6.81 5.81
C VAL A 85 7.25 6.44 6.72
N TRP A 86 6.13 6.03 6.14
CA TRP A 86 4.96 5.52 6.82
C TRP A 86 4.75 4.04 6.50
N LYS A 87 4.41 3.25 7.51
CA LYS A 87 3.90 1.88 7.34
C LYS A 87 2.42 1.89 7.70
N VAL A 88 1.56 1.75 6.70
CA VAL A 88 0.11 1.91 6.86
C VAL A 88 -0.61 0.57 6.68
N PRO A 89 -1.41 0.12 7.66
CA PRO A 89 -2.23 -1.08 7.52
C PRO A 89 -3.34 -0.89 6.50
N LYS A 90 -3.57 -1.90 5.68
CA LYS A 90 -4.50 -1.84 4.56
C LYS A 90 -5.96 -1.91 5.00
N ASP A 91 -6.28 -2.86 5.88
CA ASP A 91 -7.63 -3.22 6.29
C ASP A 91 -8.40 -2.09 7.01
N VAL A 92 -7.70 -1.22 7.73
CA VAL A 92 -8.31 -0.12 8.49
C VAL A 92 -8.25 1.25 7.79
N CYS A 93 -7.84 1.30 6.52
CA CYS A 93 -7.67 2.56 5.78
C CYS A 93 -8.48 2.58 4.47
N ILE A 94 -8.94 3.76 4.08
CA ILE A 94 -9.42 4.03 2.72
C ILE A 94 -8.33 4.83 2.00
N PHE A 95 -7.87 4.30 0.88
CA PHE A 95 -6.83 4.90 0.06
C PHE A 95 -7.44 5.59 -1.15
N GLU A 96 -6.84 6.69 -1.56
CA GLU A 96 -7.05 7.33 -2.86
C GLU A 96 -5.73 7.29 -3.63
N PHE A 97 -5.69 6.49 -4.69
CA PHE A 97 -4.55 6.41 -5.58
C PHE A 97 -4.71 7.39 -6.73
N GLU A 98 -3.60 7.96 -7.19
CA GLU A 98 -3.53 8.78 -8.39
C GLU A 98 -2.85 7.98 -9.50
N THR A 99 -3.53 7.90 -10.65
CA THR A 99 -3.03 7.23 -11.85
C THR A 99 -2.19 8.19 -12.70
N GLU A 100 -1.48 7.67 -13.70
CA GLU A 100 -0.64 8.49 -14.58
C GLU A 100 -1.42 9.55 -15.37
N ASP A 101 -2.68 9.28 -15.71
CA ASP A 101 -3.60 10.25 -16.34
C ASP A 101 -4.29 11.20 -15.33
N GLY A 102 -3.86 11.18 -14.07
CA GLY A 102 -4.35 12.06 -13.00
C GLY A 102 -5.69 11.63 -12.39
N ALA A 103 -6.27 10.50 -12.83
CA ALA A 103 -7.51 10.00 -12.26
C ALA A 103 -7.31 9.55 -10.80
N LYS A 104 -8.33 9.81 -9.97
CA LYS A 104 -8.33 9.47 -8.55
C LYS A 104 -9.17 8.22 -8.30
N ILE A 105 -8.57 7.19 -7.71
CA ILE A 105 -9.21 5.91 -7.41
C ILE A 105 -9.31 5.74 -5.89
N LYS A 106 -10.51 5.97 -5.35
CA LYS A 106 -10.83 5.69 -3.95
C LYS A 106 -11.21 4.22 -3.76
N ILE A 107 -10.54 3.54 -2.83
CA ILE A 107 -10.78 2.12 -2.53
C ILE A 107 -10.56 1.80 -1.04
N PRO A 108 -11.45 1.02 -0.40
CA PRO A 108 -11.17 0.45 0.92
C PRO A 108 -9.97 -0.48 0.84
N GLY A 109 -8.97 -0.27 1.69
CA GLY A 109 -7.73 -1.03 1.63
C GLY A 109 -7.89 -2.51 2.00
N GLU A 110 -8.97 -2.89 2.68
CA GLU A 110 -9.39 -4.28 2.85
C GLU A 110 -9.41 -5.06 1.52
N ARG A 111 -9.84 -4.41 0.42
CA ARG A 111 -9.85 -5.01 -0.93
C ARG A 111 -8.44 -5.32 -1.47
N LEU A 112 -7.44 -4.60 -0.97
CA LEU A 112 -6.03 -4.72 -1.32
C LEU A 112 -5.26 -5.67 -0.39
N VAL A 113 -5.92 -6.29 0.59
CA VAL A 113 -5.28 -7.30 1.44
C VAL A 113 -4.86 -8.51 0.59
N GLY A 114 -3.64 -8.96 0.81
CA GLY A 114 -2.93 -9.96 0.01
C GLY A 114 -1.52 -9.48 -0.34
N ARG A 115 -0.59 -10.43 -0.50
CA ARG A 115 0.73 -10.10 -1.05
C ARG A 115 0.60 -9.71 -2.54
N PRO A 116 1.48 -8.85 -3.09
CA PRO A 116 1.36 -8.38 -4.49
C PRO A 116 1.15 -9.52 -5.50
N GLU A 117 1.97 -10.57 -5.41
CA GLU A 117 1.93 -11.74 -6.28
C GLU A 117 0.63 -12.54 -6.14
N MET A 118 0.02 -12.52 -4.94
CA MET A 118 -1.24 -13.20 -4.68
C MET A 118 -2.44 -12.38 -5.17
N ARG A 119 -2.33 -11.04 -5.23
CA ARG A 119 -3.39 -10.19 -5.77
C ARG A 119 -3.57 -10.36 -7.27
N LEU A 120 -2.50 -10.64 -8.02
CA LEU A 120 -2.56 -10.93 -9.46
C LEU A 120 -3.55 -12.05 -9.80
N LYS A 121 -3.69 -13.06 -8.91
CA LYS A 121 -4.65 -14.17 -9.10
C LYS A 121 -6.10 -13.72 -9.08
N LYS A 122 -6.44 -12.61 -8.40
CA LYS A 122 -7.80 -12.05 -8.36
C LYS A 122 -8.29 -11.56 -9.73
N ARG A 123 -7.38 -11.35 -10.69
CA ARG A 123 -7.71 -11.04 -12.10
C ARG A 123 -8.54 -12.15 -12.75
N TRP A 124 -8.31 -13.40 -12.34
CA TRP A 124 -8.95 -14.59 -12.88
C TRP A 124 -10.12 -14.97 -11.97
N ARG A 125 -11.31 -14.45 -12.27
CA ARG A 125 -12.53 -14.85 -11.57
C ARG A 125 -12.88 -16.26 -12.03
N LYS A 126 -12.81 -17.26 -11.14
CA LYS A 126 -13.38 -18.58 -11.41
C LYS A 126 -14.88 -18.41 -11.61
N TRP A 127 -15.36 -18.90 -12.75
CA TRP A 127 -16.78 -19.09 -13.01
C TRP A 127 -17.19 -20.45 -12.46
#